data_AF-A0A2K8P6A5-F1
#
_entry.id   AF-A0A2K8P6A5-F1
#
_cell.length_a   1.000
_cell.length_b   1.000
_cell.length_c   1.000
_cell.angle_alpha   90.00
_cell.angle_beta   90.00
_cell.angle_gamma   90.00
#
_symmetry.space_group_name_H-M   'P 1'
#
loop_
_entity.id
_entity.type
_entity.pdbx_description
1 polymer ?
#
loop_
_entity_poly.entity_id
_entity_poly.type
_entity_poly.pdbx_seq_one_letter_code
_entity_poly.pdbx_strand_id
1 'polypeptide(L)'
;MEVKQSIIDHFEKTRIKKEQTAKVFEINFTWEYTNLFEIISKPRFLKYLSMKYKKELTKKTVLNFNQTIDQIRIFNKEVEQTIWDYIIQTNNDKIIYNIYEEFLVFVYSSTKAFVNDTLIEQIIFWNENFESKILNNKHYDVNLYFEYELQKYKNSFQNFVFKKLKTLVKEEPNNSIIGIVVQAYEENLKENEMKLVKLKQTALLK
;
A
#
# COMPACT_ATOMS: atom_id res chain seq x y z
N MET A 1 -4.09 6.97 23.09
CA MET A 1 -4.82 5.97 22.27
C MET A 1 -6.18 6.49 21.82
N GLU A 2 -6.98 7.11 22.69
CA GLU A 2 -8.33 7.59 22.35
C GLU A 2 -8.36 8.67 21.24
N VAL A 3 -7.41 9.61 21.24
CA VAL A 3 -7.31 10.67 20.21
C VAL A 3 -7.00 10.08 18.83
N LYS A 4 -6.03 9.16 18.74
CA LYS A 4 -5.65 8.47 17.50
C LYS A 4 -6.84 7.76 16.86
N GLN A 5 -7.57 7.00 17.67
CA GLN A 5 -8.75 6.26 17.19
C GLN A 5 -9.88 7.21 16.77
N SER A 6 -10.10 8.31 17.50
CA SER A 6 -11.10 9.31 17.13
C SER A 6 -10.82 9.94 15.76
N ILE A 7 -9.55 10.25 15.45
CA ILE A 7 -9.17 10.79 14.13
C ILE A 7 -9.43 9.76 13.03
N ILE A 8 -9.05 8.49 13.25
CA ILE A 8 -9.33 7.39 12.31
C ILE A 8 -10.84 7.29 12.07
N ASP A 9 -11.63 7.15 13.12
CA ASP A 9 -13.08 6.97 13.02
C ASP A 9 -13.77 8.12 12.29
N HIS A 10 -13.32 9.36 12.55
CA HIS A 10 -13.81 10.54 11.84
C HIS A 10 -13.46 10.49 10.35
N PHE A 11 -12.21 10.15 10.03
CA PHE A 11 -11.74 10.03 8.64
C PHE A 11 -12.52 8.95 7.88
N GLU A 12 -12.67 7.76 8.46
CA GLU A 12 -13.37 6.64 7.83
C GLU A 12 -14.83 6.97 7.52
N LYS A 13 -15.50 7.68 8.43
CA LYS A 13 -16.90 8.11 8.23
C LYS A 13 -17.06 9.18 7.14
N THR A 14 -16.07 10.06 6.96
CA THR A 14 -16.22 11.27 6.14
C THR A 14 -15.53 11.19 4.77
N ARG A 15 -14.47 10.40 4.64
CA ARG A 15 -13.60 10.38 3.44
C ARG A 15 -13.61 9.05 2.69
N ILE A 16 -13.91 7.94 3.35
CA ILE A 16 -13.88 6.62 2.71
C ILE A 16 -15.19 6.37 1.98
N LYS A 17 -15.07 6.19 0.66
CA LYS A 17 -16.16 5.61 -0.12
C LYS A 17 -16.14 4.10 0.11
N LYS A 18 -17.26 3.53 0.52
CA LYS A 18 -17.32 2.08 0.78
C LYS A 18 -17.18 1.27 -0.52
N GLU A 19 -17.93 1.61 -1.55
CA GLU A 19 -17.87 0.90 -2.84
C GLU A 19 -16.80 1.46 -3.76
N GLN A 20 -15.96 0.56 -4.26
CA GLN A 20 -14.86 0.84 -5.18
C GLN A 20 -15.07 0.08 -6.48
N THR A 21 -14.56 0.63 -7.57
CA THR A 21 -14.63 0.03 -8.89
C THR A 21 -13.28 0.02 -9.56
N ALA A 22 -12.99 -1.03 -10.31
CA ALA A 22 -11.79 -1.17 -11.13
C ALA A 22 -12.16 -1.83 -12.46
N LYS A 23 -11.47 -1.47 -13.54
CA LYS A 23 -11.61 -2.12 -14.84
C LYS A 23 -10.30 -2.84 -15.15
N VAL A 24 -10.34 -4.17 -15.23
CA VAL A 24 -9.16 -5.01 -15.48
C VAL A 24 -9.51 -6.00 -16.58
N PHE A 25 -8.68 -6.06 -17.64
CA PHE A 25 -8.94 -6.86 -18.85
C PHE A 25 -10.36 -6.68 -19.42
N GLU A 26 -10.81 -5.43 -19.52
CA GLU A 26 -12.17 -5.07 -19.97
C GLU A 26 -13.33 -5.54 -19.07
N ILE A 27 -13.04 -6.12 -17.89
CA ILE A 27 -14.02 -6.54 -16.90
C ILE A 27 -14.13 -5.48 -15.80
N ASN A 28 -15.36 -5.04 -15.51
CA ASN A 28 -15.64 -4.14 -14.40
C ASN A 28 -15.83 -4.93 -13.09
N PHE A 29 -14.90 -4.73 -12.16
CA PHE A 29 -14.95 -5.25 -10.81
C PHE A 29 -15.48 -4.19 -9.86
N THR A 30 -16.27 -4.64 -8.89
CA THR A 30 -16.75 -3.83 -7.76
C THR A 30 -16.34 -4.54 -6.48
N TRP A 31 -15.82 -3.78 -5.52
CA TRP A 31 -15.41 -4.31 -4.22
C TRP A 31 -15.69 -3.30 -3.11
N GLU A 32 -15.76 -3.79 -1.88
CA GLU A 32 -16.02 -2.98 -0.68
C GLU A 32 -14.72 -2.72 0.08
N TYR A 33 -14.42 -1.44 0.30
CA TYR A 33 -13.39 -0.99 1.21
C TYR A 33 -13.89 -1.16 2.64
N THR A 34 -13.22 -1.98 3.44
CA THR A 34 -13.64 -2.31 4.82
C THR A 34 -13.33 -1.15 5.77
N ASN A 35 -12.04 -0.85 5.95
CA ASN A 35 -11.49 0.19 6.82
C ASN A 35 -9.99 0.35 6.46
N LEU A 36 -9.30 1.37 6.97
CA LEU A 36 -7.94 1.75 6.52
C LEU A 36 -6.91 0.61 6.62
N PHE A 37 -6.99 -0.20 7.67
CA PHE A 37 -5.95 -1.18 8.00
C PHE A 37 -6.35 -2.64 7.79
N GLU A 38 -7.63 -2.91 7.54
CA GLU A 38 -8.12 -4.21 7.04
C GLU A 38 -8.31 -4.21 5.52
N ILE A 39 -8.51 -3.04 4.91
CA ILE A 39 -8.59 -2.76 3.46
C ILE A 39 -9.81 -3.41 2.80
N ILE A 40 -9.89 -4.75 2.81
CA ILE A 40 -10.95 -5.57 2.23
C ILE A 40 -11.32 -6.73 3.14
N SER A 41 -12.57 -7.19 3.09
CA SER A 41 -12.93 -8.49 3.65
C SER A 41 -12.52 -9.59 2.66
N LYS A 42 -11.48 -10.38 3.00
CA LYS A 42 -10.97 -11.49 2.17
C LYS A 42 -12.06 -12.37 1.55
N PRO A 43 -13.01 -12.95 2.31
CA PRO A 43 -14.05 -13.82 1.74
C PRO A 43 -15.02 -13.06 0.83
N ARG A 44 -15.42 -11.84 1.19
CA ARG A 44 -16.33 -11.04 0.34
C ARG A 44 -15.66 -10.62 -0.96
N PHE A 45 -14.40 -10.21 -0.88
CA PHE A 45 -13.62 -9.79 -2.05
C PHE A 45 -13.46 -10.94 -3.05
N LEU A 46 -13.05 -12.13 -2.58
CA LEU A 46 -12.92 -13.31 -3.44
C LEU A 46 -14.25 -13.72 -4.06
N LYS A 47 -15.36 -13.63 -3.30
CA LYS A 47 -16.71 -13.90 -3.81
C LYS A 47 -17.10 -12.91 -4.92
N TYR A 48 -16.87 -11.61 -4.74
CA TYR A 48 -17.16 -10.62 -5.77
C TYR A 48 -16.29 -10.83 -7.02
N LEU A 49 -15.02 -11.14 -6.81
CA LEU A 49 -14.09 -11.41 -7.90
C LEU A 49 -14.51 -12.65 -8.69
N SER A 50 -14.83 -13.77 -8.04
CA SER A 50 -15.29 -15.00 -8.73
C SER A 50 -16.60 -14.80 -9.48
N MET A 51 -17.55 -14.04 -8.91
CA MET A 51 -18.82 -13.71 -9.58
C MET A 51 -18.63 -12.89 -10.86
N LYS A 52 -17.71 -11.90 -10.84
CA LYS A 52 -17.43 -11.07 -12.03
C LYS A 52 -16.53 -11.75 -13.03
N TYR A 53 -15.54 -12.50 -12.55
CA TYR A 53 -14.57 -13.22 -13.37
C TYR A 53 -15.14 -14.50 -14.01
N LYS A 54 -16.24 -15.05 -13.44
CA LYS A 54 -16.95 -16.25 -13.91
C LYS A 54 -16.10 -17.53 -13.92
N LYS A 55 -15.06 -17.60 -13.10
CA LYS A 55 -14.25 -18.80 -12.88
C LYS A 55 -14.06 -19.05 -11.39
N GLU A 56 -13.97 -20.32 -11.02
CA GLU A 56 -13.57 -20.71 -9.67
C GLU A 56 -12.10 -20.40 -9.44
N LEU A 57 -11.80 -19.91 -8.23
CA LEU A 57 -10.43 -19.55 -7.86
C LEU A 57 -9.70 -20.79 -7.35
N THR A 58 -8.51 -21.05 -7.90
CA THR A 58 -7.69 -22.19 -7.45
C THR A 58 -7.25 -22.02 -6.00
N LYS A 59 -6.96 -23.14 -5.32
CA LYS A 59 -6.40 -23.12 -3.96
C LYS A 59 -5.11 -22.30 -3.86
N LYS A 60 -4.25 -22.39 -4.88
CA LYS A 60 -2.99 -21.63 -4.98
C LYS A 60 -3.27 -20.13 -5.06
N THR A 61 -4.22 -19.71 -5.89
CA THR A 61 -4.64 -18.30 -6.01
C THR A 61 -5.17 -17.75 -4.69
N VAL A 62 -6.05 -18.49 -4.01
CA VAL A 62 -6.62 -18.08 -2.72
C VAL A 62 -5.53 -17.96 -1.65
N LEU A 63 -4.57 -18.90 -1.61
CA LEU A 63 -3.45 -18.86 -0.69
C LEU A 63 -2.57 -17.61 -0.93
N ASN A 64 -2.15 -17.38 -2.18
CA ASN A 64 -1.33 -16.24 -2.55
C ASN A 64 -2.02 -14.91 -2.19
N PHE A 65 -3.29 -14.77 -2.56
CA PHE A 65 -4.10 -13.61 -2.20
C PHE A 65 -4.14 -13.36 -0.68
N ASN A 66 -4.41 -14.41 0.09
CA ASN A 66 -4.51 -14.30 1.54
C ASN A 66 -3.19 -13.84 2.16
N GLN A 67 -2.07 -14.41 1.71
CA GLN A 67 -0.73 -14.05 2.17
C GLN A 67 -0.39 -12.61 1.80
N THR A 68 -0.64 -12.19 0.55
CA THR A 68 -0.40 -10.81 0.11
C THR A 68 -1.19 -9.80 0.95
N ILE A 69 -2.49 -10.04 1.18
CA ILE A 69 -3.30 -9.13 1.97
C ILE A 69 -2.81 -9.05 3.42
N ASP A 70 -2.42 -10.17 4.03
CA ASP A 70 -1.87 -10.14 5.39
C ASP A 70 -0.56 -9.35 5.46
N GLN A 71 0.34 -9.56 4.49
CA GLN A 71 1.59 -8.81 4.40
C GLN A 71 1.35 -7.29 4.30
N ILE A 72 0.38 -6.86 3.48
CA ILE A 72 0.06 -5.44 3.32
C ILE A 72 -0.55 -4.86 4.60
N ARG A 73 -1.45 -5.61 5.27
CA ARG A 73 -2.07 -5.16 6.52
C ARG A 73 -1.04 -5.01 7.64
N ILE A 74 -0.14 -5.98 7.78
CA ILE A 74 0.95 -5.93 8.75
C ILE A 74 1.82 -4.71 8.49
N PHE A 75 2.29 -4.56 7.24
CA PHE A 75 3.11 -3.41 6.85
C PHE A 75 2.42 -2.06 7.10
N ASN A 76 1.15 -1.91 6.72
CA ASN A 76 0.43 -0.66 6.92
C ASN A 76 0.27 -0.32 8.41
N LYS A 77 0.05 -1.32 9.27
CA LYS A 77 -0.03 -1.13 10.73
C LYS A 77 1.32 -0.73 11.33
N GLU A 78 2.42 -1.33 10.86
CA GLU A 78 3.77 -0.96 11.28
C GLU A 78 4.12 0.48 10.89
N VAL A 79 3.78 0.90 9.66
CA VAL A 79 3.99 2.28 9.22
C VAL A 79 3.10 3.26 9.97
N GLU A 80 1.84 2.91 10.23
CA GLU A 80 0.92 3.73 11.03
C GLU A 80 1.49 4.01 12.42
N GLN A 81 1.96 2.96 13.09
CA GLN A 81 2.56 3.09 14.41
C GLN A 81 3.83 3.94 14.36
N THR A 82 4.67 3.72 13.35
CA THR A 82 5.90 4.49 13.14
C THR A 82 5.64 5.99 12.93
N ILE A 83 4.69 6.35 12.06
CA ILE A 83 4.27 7.75 11.85
C ILE A 83 3.78 8.35 13.17
N TRP A 84 2.91 7.62 13.88
CA TRP A 84 2.33 8.09 15.13
C TRP A 84 3.41 8.39 16.17
N ASP A 85 4.37 7.48 16.34
CA ASP A 85 5.46 7.63 17.32
C ASP A 85 6.35 8.84 17.04
N TYR A 86 6.51 9.24 15.77
CA TYR A 86 7.26 10.44 15.42
C TYR A 86 6.46 11.73 15.66
N ILE A 87 5.20 11.78 15.23
CA ILE A 87 4.42 13.02 15.32
C ILE A 87 4.08 13.37 16.78
N ILE A 88 3.87 12.39 17.67
CA ILE A 88 3.56 12.68 19.07
C ILE A 88 4.74 13.31 19.82
N GLN A 89 5.98 13.11 19.36
CA GLN A 89 7.16 13.72 19.98
C GLN A 89 7.15 15.25 19.87
N THR A 90 6.38 15.79 18.93
CA THR A 90 6.25 17.25 18.74
C THR A 90 5.46 17.94 19.86
N ASN A 91 4.64 17.18 20.61
CA ASN A 91 3.68 17.72 21.58
C ASN A 91 2.83 18.88 21.03
N ASN A 92 2.55 18.89 19.71
CA ASN A 92 1.79 19.94 19.05
C ASN A 92 0.56 19.33 18.35
N ASP A 93 -0.60 19.48 18.99
CA ASP A 93 -1.86 18.88 18.53
C ASP A 93 -2.21 19.26 17.09
N LYS A 94 -1.90 20.48 16.67
CA LYS A 94 -2.18 20.94 15.29
C LYS A 94 -1.29 20.23 14.27
N ILE A 95 0.00 20.07 14.57
CA ILE A 95 0.95 19.35 13.71
C ILE A 95 0.56 17.86 13.65
N ILE A 96 0.27 17.26 14.81
CA ILE A 96 -0.15 15.86 14.93
C ILE A 96 -1.40 15.62 14.06
N TYR A 97 -2.45 16.43 14.23
CA TYR A 97 -3.69 16.26 13.49
C TYR A 97 -3.47 16.39 11.98
N ASN A 98 -2.77 17.44 11.53
CA ASN A 98 -2.54 17.70 10.11
C ASN A 98 -1.74 16.58 9.43
N ILE A 99 -0.60 16.20 10.01
CA ILE A 99 0.24 15.15 9.42
C ILE A 99 -0.47 13.80 9.44
N TYR A 100 -1.21 13.50 10.52
CA TYR A 100 -1.93 12.24 10.60
C TYR A 100 -3.10 12.18 9.62
N GLU A 101 -3.90 13.24 9.46
CA GLU A 101 -4.96 13.27 8.44
C GLU A 101 -4.38 13.07 7.03
N GLU A 102 -3.27 13.75 6.70
CA GLU A 102 -2.56 13.55 5.42
C GLU A 102 -2.07 12.12 5.24
N PHE A 103 -1.61 11.47 6.32
CA PHE A 103 -1.23 10.06 6.30
C PHE A 103 -2.45 9.18 6.01
N LEU A 104 -3.60 9.38 6.68
CA LEU A 104 -4.81 8.60 6.42
C LEU A 104 -5.31 8.75 4.98
N VAL A 105 -5.26 9.97 4.42
CA VAL A 105 -5.52 10.21 2.97
C VAL A 105 -4.58 9.38 2.12
N PHE A 106 -3.29 9.41 2.42
CA PHE A 106 -2.29 8.66 1.69
C PHE A 106 -2.53 7.15 1.77
N VAL A 107 -2.77 6.58 2.96
CA VAL A 107 -3.09 5.15 3.15
C VAL A 107 -4.30 4.75 2.31
N TYR A 108 -5.39 5.49 2.39
CA TYR A 108 -6.62 5.20 1.64
C TYR A 108 -6.37 5.22 0.13
N SER A 109 -5.71 6.26 -0.38
CA SER A 109 -5.43 6.38 -1.81
C SER A 109 -4.50 5.28 -2.33
N SER A 110 -3.44 4.97 -1.58
CA SER A 110 -2.40 4.02 -1.98
C SER A 110 -2.89 2.57 -1.94
N THR A 111 -3.63 2.18 -0.90
CA THR A 111 -4.22 0.84 -0.80
C THR A 111 -5.30 0.62 -1.86
N LYS A 112 -6.16 1.62 -2.10
CA LYS A 112 -7.15 1.58 -3.16
C LYS A 112 -6.49 1.41 -4.53
N ALA A 113 -5.48 2.22 -4.84
CA ALA A 113 -4.74 2.11 -6.09
C ALA A 113 -4.08 0.74 -6.23
N PHE A 114 -3.42 0.25 -5.19
CA PHE A 114 -2.82 -1.09 -5.21
C PHE A 114 -3.84 -2.20 -5.49
N VAL A 115 -5.01 -2.17 -4.83
CA VAL A 115 -6.05 -3.17 -5.07
C VAL A 115 -6.55 -3.10 -6.51
N ASN A 116 -6.85 -1.90 -7.00
CA ASN A 116 -7.42 -1.68 -8.32
C ASN A 116 -6.45 -2.00 -9.46
N ASP A 117 -5.22 -1.51 -9.36
CA ASP A 117 -4.28 -1.43 -10.47
C ASP A 117 -3.30 -2.62 -10.47
N THR A 118 -3.18 -3.32 -9.34
CA THR A 118 -2.21 -4.42 -9.19
C THR A 118 -2.87 -5.72 -8.72
N LEU A 119 -3.58 -5.70 -7.59
CA LEU A 119 -4.00 -6.94 -6.94
C LEU A 119 -5.04 -7.73 -7.76
N ILE A 120 -6.06 -7.07 -8.29
CA ILE A 120 -7.13 -7.75 -9.06
C ILE A 120 -6.53 -8.44 -10.28
N GLU A 121 -5.65 -7.74 -11.01
CA GLU A 121 -4.93 -8.29 -12.16
C GLU A 121 -4.07 -9.50 -11.75
N GLN A 122 -3.33 -9.38 -10.64
CA GLN A 122 -2.47 -10.44 -10.17
C GLN A 122 -3.24 -11.70 -9.77
N ILE A 123 -4.43 -11.55 -9.15
CA ILE A 123 -5.29 -12.69 -8.81
C ILE A 123 -5.68 -13.47 -10.07
N ILE A 124 -6.00 -12.76 -11.16
CA ILE A 124 -6.31 -13.36 -12.45
C ILE A 124 -5.08 -14.08 -13.00
N PHE A 125 -3.90 -13.46 -12.95
CA PHE A 125 -2.68 -14.11 -13.41
C PHE A 125 -2.34 -15.40 -12.65
N TRP A 126 -2.47 -15.39 -11.31
CA TRP A 126 -2.30 -16.60 -10.51
C TRP A 126 -3.33 -17.68 -10.85
N ASN A 127 -4.58 -17.29 -11.14
CA ASN A 127 -5.64 -18.25 -11.44
C ASN A 127 -5.47 -18.94 -12.79
N GLU A 128 -5.02 -18.18 -13.78
CA GLU A 128 -4.85 -18.65 -15.15
C GLU A 128 -3.47 -19.24 -15.41
N ASN A 129 -2.57 -19.18 -14.42
CA ASN A 129 -1.17 -19.56 -14.53
C ASN A 129 -0.46 -18.81 -15.67
N PHE A 130 -0.72 -17.51 -15.81
CA PHE A 130 0.06 -16.68 -16.73
C PHE A 130 1.48 -16.51 -16.20
N GLU A 131 2.46 -16.85 -17.02
CA GLU A 131 3.88 -16.72 -16.69
C GLU A 131 4.45 -15.36 -17.12
N SER A 132 3.87 -14.76 -18.17
CA SER A 132 4.34 -13.47 -18.69
C SER A 132 3.23 -12.43 -18.83
N LYS A 133 3.58 -11.17 -18.55
CA LYS A 133 2.77 -9.97 -18.76
C LYS A 133 3.43 -9.08 -19.80
N ILE A 134 2.64 -8.50 -20.69
CA ILE A 134 3.13 -7.50 -21.66
C ILE A 134 2.84 -6.09 -21.16
N LEU A 135 3.87 -5.25 -21.11
CA LEU A 135 3.74 -3.83 -20.82
C LEU A 135 4.68 -3.04 -21.74
N ASN A 136 4.14 -2.09 -22.52
CA ASN A 136 4.90 -1.28 -23.46
C ASN A 136 5.81 -2.12 -24.40
N ASN A 137 5.24 -3.15 -25.01
CA ASN A 137 5.93 -4.11 -25.90
C ASN A 137 7.09 -4.88 -25.23
N LYS A 138 7.15 -4.94 -23.90
CA LYS A 138 8.12 -5.74 -23.14
C LYS A 138 7.41 -6.84 -22.38
N HIS A 139 8.01 -8.02 -22.37
CA HIS A 139 7.52 -9.18 -21.64
C HIS A 139 8.17 -9.24 -20.26
N TYR A 140 7.36 -9.41 -19.23
CA TYR A 140 7.80 -9.50 -17.86
C TYR A 140 7.32 -10.80 -17.24
N ASP A 141 8.15 -11.45 -16.43
CA ASP A 141 7.72 -12.52 -15.53
C ASP A 141 6.67 -11.96 -14.57
N VAL A 142 5.51 -12.61 -14.53
CA VAL A 142 4.35 -12.15 -13.75
C VAL A 142 4.66 -12.04 -12.26
N ASN A 143 5.35 -13.03 -11.68
CA ASN A 143 5.56 -13.07 -10.23
C ASN A 143 6.64 -12.08 -9.80
N LEU A 144 7.74 -11.98 -10.56
CA LEU A 144 8.80 -11.00 -10.30
C LEU A 144 8.31 -9.57 -10.53
N TYR A 145 7.47 -9.34 -11.53
CA TYR A 145 6.87 -8.03 -11.73
C TYR A 145 5.90 -7.65 -10.61
N PHE A 146 5.15 -8.61 -10.09
CA PHE A 146 4.29 -8.38 -8.92
C PHE A 146 5.10 -8.06 -7.65
N GLU A 147 6.23 -8.75 -7.43
CA GLU A 147 7.15 -8.41 -6.34
C GLU A 147 7.69 -6.99 -6.47
N TYR A 148 8.00 -6.55 -7.70
CA TYR A 148 8.35 -5.16 -8.00
C TYR A 148 7.24 -4.18 -7.60
N GLU A 149 5.98 -4.43 -7.98
CA GLU A 149 4.86 -3.54 -7.62
C GLU A 149 4.59 -3.52 -6.10
N LEU A 150 4.75 -4.67 -5.41
CA LEU A 150 4.69 -4.74 -3.95
C LEU A 150 5.78 -3.90 -3.30
N GLN A 151 7.01 -3.97 -3.80
CA GLN A 151 8.09 -3.13 -3.25
C GLN A 151 7.89 -1.66 -3.56
N LYS A 152 7.41 -1.32 -4.76
CA LYS A 152 7.07 0.06 -5.12
C LYS A 152 5.99 0.62 -4.17
N TYR A 153 4.99 -0.17 -3.83
CA TYR A 153 3.99 0.18 -2.82
C TYR A 153 4.67 0.49 -1.47
N LYS A 154 5.52 -0.39 -0.95
CA LYS A 154 6.21 -0.18 0.34
C LYS A 154 7.12 1.05 0.31
N ASN A 155 7.90 1.24 -0.75
CA ASN A 155 8.76 2.40 -0.93
C ASN A 155 7.98 3.72 -0.97
N SER A 156 6.74 3.72 -1.48
CA SER A 156 5.90 4.92 -1.48
C SER A 156 5.57 5.40 -0.06
N PHE A 157 5.33 4.46 0.87
CA PHE A 157 5.10 4.77 2.28
C PHE A 157 6.36 5.29 2.96
N GLN A 158 7.51 4.66 2.72
CA GLN A 158 8.79 5.16 3.26
C GLN A 158 9.10 6.58 2.78
N ASN A 159 8.86 6.86 1.49
CA ASN A 159 9.00 8.21 0.93
C ASN A 159 8.04 9.21 1.57
N PHE A 160 6.80 8.80 1.86
CA PHE A 160 5.84 9.64 2.57
C PHE A 160 6.34 9.96 3.98
N VAL A 161 6.72 8.94 4.77
CA VAL A 161 7.25 9.09 6.13
C VAL A 161 8.45 10.04 6.13
N PHE A 162 9.40 9.81 5.23
CA PHE A 162 10.59 10.64 5.10
C PHE A 162 10.27 12.11 4.82
N LYS A 163 9.33 12.39 3.92
CA LYS A 163 8.88 13.76 3.65
C LYS A 163 8.29 14.42 4.90
N LYS A 164 7.52 13.68 5.70
CA LYS A 164 6.95 14.20 6.96
C LYS A 164 8.00 14.44 8.01
N LEU A 165 8.96 13.53 8.17
CA LEU A 165 10.09 13.73 9.07
C LEU A 165 10.91 14.97 8.70
N LYS A 166 11.14 15.21 7.40
CA LYS A 166 11.80 16.45 6.95
C LYS A 166 11.00 17.71 7.28
N THR A 167 9.68 17.67 7.23
CA THR A 167 8.83 18.79 7.68
C THR A 167 8.98 18.99 9.19
N LEU A 168 8.92 17.92 9.98
CA LEU A 168 9.08 17.97 11.43
C LEU A 168 10.43 18.57 11.85
N VAL A 169 11.54 18.18 11.21
CA VAL A 169 12.87 18.78 11.50
C VAL A 169 12.90 20.28 11.21
N LYS A 170 12.15 20.76 10.20
CA LYS A 170 12.09 22.20 9.91
C LYS A 170 11.28 22.97 10.96
N GLU A 171 10.22 22.36 11.47
CA GLU A 171 9.36 22.94 12.50
C GLU A 171 10.00 22.85 13.89
N GLU A 172 10.80 21.81 14.15
CA GLU A 172 11.51 21.53 15.40
C GLU A 172 13.01 21.27 15.16
N PRO A 173 13.79 22.28 14.80
CA PRO A 173 15.21 22.11 14.43
C PRO A 173 16.10 21.59 15.56
N ASN A 174 15.64 21.69 16.82
CA ASN A 174 16.38 21.22 17.99
C ASN A 174 16.08 19.76 18.35
N ASN A 175 15.17 19.08 17.63
CA ASN A 175 14.84 17.68 17.86
C ASN A 175 15.90 16.75 17.23
N SER A 176 16.96 16.48 18.00
CA SER A 176 18.11 15.68 17.54
C SER A 176 17.75 14.24 17.16
N ILE A 177 16.72 13.66 17.78
CA ILE A 177 16.24 12.31 17.49
C ILE A 177 15.68 12.23 16.07
N ILE A 178 14.75 13.14 15.72
CA ILE A 178 14.17 13.18 14.37
C ILE A 178 15.26 13.47 13.32
N GLY A 179 16.23 14.33 13.66
CA GLY A 179 17.39 14.61 12.80
C GLY A 179 18.21 13.35 12.44
N ILE A 180 18.54 12.51 13.42
CA ILE A 180 19.25 11.23 13.20
C ILE A 180 18.41 10.28 12.34
N VAL A 181 17.11 10.19 12.62
CA VAL A 181 16.19 9.32 11.84
C VAL A 181 16.13 9.78 10.38
N VAL A 182 16.06 11.09 10.11
CA VAL A 182 16.06 11.62 8.73
C VAL A 182 17.32 11.20 7.97
N GLN A 183 18.50 11.26 8.60
CA GLN A 183 19.75 10.83 7.97
C GLN A 183 19.74 9.34 7.64
N ALA A 184 19.30 8.48 8.57
CA ALA A 184 19.19 7.05 8.34
C ALA A 184 18.19 6.70 7.21
N TYR A 185 17.09 7.46 7.09
CA TYR A 185 16.14 7.29 6.00
C TYR A 185 16.72 7.66 4.63
N GLU A 186 17.59 8.67 4.54
CA GLU A 186 18.18 9.09 3.25
C GLU A 186 19.01 7.99 2.58
N GLU A 187 19.82 7.28 3.37
CA GLU A 187 20.64 6.17 2.87
C GLU A 187 19.75 4.99 2.46
N ASN A 188 18.79 4.64 3.31
CA ASN A 188 17.87 3.51 3.08
C ASN A 188 17.00 3.71 1.82
N LEU A 189 16.50 4.94 1.58
CA LEU A 189 15.71 5.24 0.39
C LEU A 189 16.50 5.07 -0.90
N LYS A 190 17.77 5.50 -0.94
CA LYS A 190 18.65 5.31 -2.11
C LYS A 190 18.86 3.84 -2.40
N GLU A 191 19.11 3.03 -1.38
CA GLU A 191 19.25 1.58 -1.54
C GLU A 191 17.95 0.94 -2.07
N ASN A 192 16.80 1.36 -1.57
CA ASN A 192 15.51 0.80 -1.96
C ASN A 192 15.12 1.19 -3.39
N GLU A 193 15.50 2.38 -3.86
CA GLU A 193 15.40 2.76 -5.28
C GLU A 193 16.25 1.85 -6.17
N MET A 194 17.51 1.60 -5.78
CA MET A 194 18.38 0.68 -6.53
C MET A 194 17.84 -0.75 -6.56
N LYS A 195 17.33 -1.26 -5.42
CA LYS A 195 16.67 -2.58 -5.34
C LYS A 195 15.46 -2.64 -6.27
N LEU A 196 14.65 -1.58 -6.31
CA LEU A 196 13.46 -1.52 -7.16
C LEU A 196 13.81 -1.54 -8.66
N VAL A 197 14.85 -0.82 -9.07
CA VAL A 197 15.37 -0.88 -10.45
C VAL A 197 15.84 -2.29 -10.81
N LYS A 198 16.60 -2.94 -9.92
CA LYS A 198 17.08 -4.31 -10.11
C LYS A 198 15.91 -5.30 -10.26
N LEU A 199 14.91 -5.24 -9.38
CA LEU A 199 13.72 -6.11 -9.47
C LEU A 199 13.01 -5.97 -10.82
N LYS A 200 12.81 -4.73 -11.29
CA LYS A 200 12.19 -4.48 -12.61
C LYS A 200 13.00 -5.05 -13.77
N GLN A 201 14.33 -4.95 -13.69
CA GLN A 201 15.23 -5.50 -14.71
C GLN A 201 15.24 -7.03 -14.68
N THR A 202 15.27 -7.64 -13.49
CA THR A 202 15.21 -9.10 -13.31
C THR A 202 13.89 -9.67 -13.80
N ALA A 203 12.79 -8.94 -13.62
CA ALA A 203 11.48 -9.35 -14.13
C ALA A 203 11.40 -9.32 -15.67
N LEU A 204 12.29 -8.61 -16.38
CA LEU A 204 12.24 -8.52 -17.83
C LEU A 204 12.68 -9.85 -18.46
N LEU A 205 11.77 -10.47 -19.22
CA LEU A 205 12.08 -11.66 -20.01
C LEU A 205 12.89 -11.25 -21.24
N LYS A 206 13.93 -12.03 -21.55
CA LYS A 206 14.78 -11.83 -22.71
C LYS A 206 14.16 -12.40 -23.97
#